data_AF-A0A1Q7FEJ6-F1
#
_entry.id   AF-A0A1Q7FEJ6-F1
#
_cell.length_a   1.000
_cell.length_b   1.000
_cell.length_c   1.000
_cell.angle_alpha   90.00
_cell.angle_beta   90.00
_cell.angle_gamma   90.00
#
_symmetry.space_group_name_H-M   'P 1'
#
loop_
_entity.id
_entity.type
_entity.pdbx_description
1 polymer ?
#
loop_
_entity_poly.entity_id
_entity_poly.type
_entity_poly.pdbx_seq_one_letter_code
_entity_poly.pdbx_strand_id
1 'polypeptide(L)'
;MTIAYFDCFAGISGDMTLGALLDAGADRALLDATVEALRLGDEVRIEVRHEQRGHAGGTRVIVQTHDFVERTLPSLRAVVAGAEIPDGVKRPALGALDRLGRAEARLHGLAEADVHLHELGGADTLVDLVGAFWLLHNLSVEHVYASALPAPSGRAGPMPLPAPASLRVLEGTGATFKATDETRELVTPTGAAILAEAAKFARPAMSLQSIGYGIGAREVPGNALAVWIGEEMSSQTGVTVIETNIDDMAPNLIAALSEDLMAAGALDVTVLPAVMKKGRPGHLLAIMASPDTVARLTDHLLRHSTTFGVRITKADRVIAHRRMIEVRSEFGVARVKVKELGGKPIDVAPEYEDCRVLAQKSGSDLRAVMRAVAEAARAELGLS
;
A
#
# COMPACT_ATOMS: atom_id res chain seq x y z
N MET A 1 -12.01 -2.21 -4.01
CA MET A 1 -10.86 -3.11 -3.80
C MET A 1 -10.81 -3.39 -2.32
N THR A 2 -10.99 -4.66 -1.93
CA THR A 2 -10.98 -5.05 -0.53
C THR A 2 -9.54 -5.04 -0.02
N ILE A 3 -9.32 -4.37 1.11
CA ILE A 3 -8.00 -4.22 1.72
C ILE A 3 -8.02 -4.62 3.19
N ALA A 4 -6.87 -5.07 3.68
CA ALA A 4 -6.64 -5.33 5.09
C ALA A 4 -5.59 -4.36 5.63
N TYR A 5 -5.89 -3.65 6.72
CA TYR A 5 -4.91 -2.84 7.45
C TYR A 5 -4.58 -3.52 8.78
N PHE A 6 -3.31 -3.90 8.93
CA PHE A 6 -2.74 -4.51 10.13
C PHE A 6 -2.23 -3.41 11.05
N ASP A 7 -3.00 -3.11 12.09
CA ASP A 7 -2.60 -2.18 13.15
C ASP A 7 -1.78 -2.94 14.20
N CYS A 8 -0.46 -2.90 14.02
CA CYS A 8 0.51 -3.68 14.80
C CYS A 8 0.89 -2.98 16.12
N PHE A 9 -0.07 -2.34 16.79
CA PHE A 9 0.20 -1.49 17.96
C PHE A 9 0.92 -2.21 19.11
N ALA A 10 0.70 -3.53 19.28
CA ALA A 10 1.39 -4.38 20.23
C ALA A 10 2.28 -5.45 19.56
N GLY A 11 2.54 -5.29 18.27
CA GLY A 11 3.34 -6.21 17.47
C GLY A 11 2.50 -7.21 16.68
N ILE A 12 3.16 -8.27 16.21
CA ILE A 12 2.57 -9.29 15.34
C ILE A 12 3.29 -10.64 15.49
N SER A 13 2.49 -11.70 15.53
CA SER A 13 2.91 -13.09 15.38
C SER A 13 1.98 -13.85 14.45
N GLY A 14 2.40 -15.04 14.02
CA GLY A 14 1.58 -15.89 13.16
C GLY A 14 0.24 -16.23 13.82
N ASP A 15 0.25 -16.74 15.06
CA ASP A 15 -0.97 -17.06 15.82
C ASP A 15 -1.91 -15.84 16.02
N MET A 16 -1.34 -14.66 16.31
CA MET A 16 -2.10 -13.40 16.38
C MET A 16 -2.66 -13.00 15.02
N THR A 17 -1.94 -13.26 13.92
CA THR A 17 -2.45 -13.02 12.57
C THR A 17 -3.63 -13.91 12.24
N LEU A 18 -3.53 -15.22 12.51
CA LEU A 18 -4.62 -16.16 12.33
C LEU A 18 -5.84 -15.73 13.14
N GLY A 19 -5.64 -15.40 14.42
CA GLY A 19 -6.70 -14.93 15.30
C GLY A 19 -7.38 -13.66 14.80
N ALA A 20 -6.60 -12.66 14.39
CA ALA A 20 -7.17 -11.40 13.92
C ALA A 20 -7.99 -11.56 12.63
N LEU A 21 -7.55 -12.42 11.71
CA LEU A 21 -8.28 -12.67 10.45
C LEU A 21 -9.56 -13.47 10.68
N LEU A 22 -9.53 -14.49 11.57
CA LEU A 22 -10.75 -15.20 11.97
C LEU A 22 -11.76 -14.28 12.64
N ASP A 23 -11.30 -13.45 13.57
CA ASP A 23 -12.14 -12.49 14.29
C ASP A 23 -12.73 -11.43 13.35
N ALA A 24 -12.01 -11.09 12.26
CA ALA A 24 -12.48 -10.17 11.23
C ALA A 24 -13.53 -10.78 10.28
N GLY A 25 -13.81 -12.08 10.40
CA GLY A 25 -14.85 -12.79 9.65
C GLY A 25 -14.37 -13.87 8.68
N ALA A 26 -13.08 -14.24 8.69
CA ALA A 26 -12.58 -15.33 7.86
C ALA A 26 -13.09 -16.70 8.35
N ASP A 27 -13.24 -17.65 7.43
CA ASP A 27 -13.77 -18.98 7.75
C ASP A 27 -12.75 -19.83 8.55
N ARG A 28 -13.12 -20.21 9.78
CA ARG A 28 -12.34 -21.11 10.64
C ARG A 28 -12.05 -22.46 9.99
N ALA A 29 -12.95 -22.99 9.16
CA ALA A 29 -12.73 -24.28 8.51
C ALA A 29 -11.45 -24.31 7.67
N LEU A 30 -10.96 -23.16 7.22
CA LEU A 30 -9.73 -23.06 6.44
C LEU A 30 -8.46 -23.34 7.24
N LEU A 31 -8.48 -23.20 8.56
CA LEU A 31 -7.35 -23.65 9.38
C LEU A 31 -7.25 -25.17 9.41
N ASP A 32 -8.38 -25.88 9.47
CA ASP A 32 -8.37 -27.35 9.39
C ASP A 32 -7.99 -27.81 7.98
N ALA A 33 -8.51 -27.13 6.94
CA ALA A 33 -8.12 -27.38 5.56
C ALA A 33 -6.62 -27.10 5.31
N THR A 34 -6.03 -26.13 6.00
CA THR A 34 -4.58 -25.87 5.96
C THR A 34 -3.79 -27.05 6.51
N VAL A 35 -4.17 -27.58 7.68
CA VAL A 35 -3.51 -28.74 8.28
C VAL A 35 -3.65 -29.98 7.38
N GLU A 36 -4.83 -30.21 6.81
CA GLU A 36 -5.09 -31.31 5.89
C GLU A 36 -4.27 -31.19 4.59
N ALA A 37 -4.31 -30.04 3.94
CA ALA A 37 -3.61 -29.80 2.68
C ALA A 37 -2.08 -29.93 2.82
N LEU A 38 -1.54 -29.57 3.98
CA LEU A 38 -0.12 -29.71 4.30
C LEU A 38 0.24 -31.09 4.87
N ARG A 39 -0.75 -31.96 5.10
CA ARG A 39 -0.62 -33.30 5.69
C ARG A 39 0.03 -33.27 7.07
N LEU A 40 -0.36 -32.31 7.90
CA LEU A 40 0.18 -32.08 9.25
C LEU A 40 -0.75 -32.61 10.36
N GLY A 41 -1.76 -33.42 10.03
CA GLY A 41 -2.80 -33.85 10.97
C GLY A 41 -2.28 -34.65 12.18
N ASP A 42 -1.16 -35.34 12.03
CA ASP A 42 -0.52 -36.09 13.12
C ASP A 42 0.43 -35.22 13.96
N GLU A 43 0.82 -34.05 13.44
CA GLU A 43 1.78 -33.14 14.09
C GLU A 43 1.10 -31.94 14.74
N VAL A 44 -0.03 -31.47 14.20
CA VAL A 44 -0.63 -30.20 14.60
C VAL A 44 -2.06 -30.37 15.07
N ARG A 45 -2.36 -29.73 16.20
CA ARG A 45 -3.72 -29.47 16.66
C ARG A 45 -3.95 -27.97 16.79
N ILE A 46 -5.05 -27.49 16.22
CA ILE A 46 -5.44 -26.07 16.30
C ILE A 46 -6.56 -25.91 17.32
N GLU A 47 -6.31 -25.15 18.38
CA GLU A 47 -7.33 -24.67 19.32
C GLU A 47 -7.66 -23.22 18.99
N VAL A 48 -8.95 -22.91 18.93
CA VAL A 48 -9.44 -21.54 18.72
C VAL A 48 -10.46 -21.21 19.79
N ARG A 49 -10.25 -20.09 20.47
CA ARG A 49 -11.14 -19.63 21.54
C ARG A 49 -11.15 -18.12 21.63
N HIS A 50 -12.23 -17.58 22.18
CA HIS A 50 -12.33 -16.14 22.42
C HIS A 50 -11.67 -15.80 23.77
N GLU A 51 -10.85 -14.74 23.80
CA GLU A 51 -10.15 -14.26 24.99
C GLU A 51 -10.19 -12.72 25.09
N GLN A 52 -9.82 -12.19 26.25
CA GLN A 52 -9.68 -10.75 26.48
C GLN A 52 -8.29 -10.38 27.02
N ARG A 53 -7.79 -9.21 26.63
CA ARG A 53 -6.55 -8.58 27.09
C ARG A 53 -6.79 -7.11 27.40
N GLY A 54 -7.26 -6.82 28.62
CA GLY A 54 -7.71 -5.47 28.99
C GLY A 54 -8.98 -5.11 28.21
N HIS A 55 -8.93 -4.05 27.40
CA HIS A 55 -10.06 -3.59 26.60
C HIS A 55 -10.21 -4.27 25.23
N ALA A 56 -9.24 -5.10 24.82
CA ALA A 56 -9.31 -5.86 23.57
C ALA A 56 -9.88 -7.26 23.85
N GLY A 57 -11.03 -7.59 23.25
CA GLY A 57 -11.56 -8.94 23.17
C GLY A 57 -11.49 -9.43 21.72
N GLY A 58 -11.16 -10.70 21.52
CA GLY A 58 -11.07 -11.27 20.19
C GLY A 58 -10.67 -12.74 20.21
N THR A 59 -10.19 -13.21 19.07
CA THR A 59 -9.88 -14.62 18.85
C THR A 59 -8.44 -14.95 19.17
N ARG A 60 -8.23 -15.96 20.02
CA ARG A 60 -6.96 -16.61 20.25
C ARG A 60 -6.87 -17.88 19.43
N VAL A 61 -5.83 -17.99 18.62
CA VAL A 61 -5.44 -19.25 17.95
C VAL A 61 -4.24 -19.82 18.69
N ILE A 62 -4.24 -21.14 18.89
CA ILE A 62 -3.13 -21.87 19.49
C ILE A 62 -2.82 -23.02 18.54
N VAL A 63 -1.63 -22.99 17.93
CA VAL A 63 -1.11 -24.07 17.10
C VAL A 63 -0.24 -24.96 17.96
N GLN A 64 -0.78 -26.10 18.40
CA GLN A 64 -0.08 -27.07 19.23
C GLN A 64 0.63 -28.09 18.35
N THR A 65 1.94 -28.20 18.48
CA THR A 65 2.75 -29.21 17.79
C THR A 65 3.03 -30.41 18.71
N HIS A 66 2.85 -31.62 18.17
CA HIS A 66 3.18 -32.90 18.79
C HIS A 66 4.37 -33.46 18.01
N ASP A 67 5.47 -33.73 18.70
CA ASP A 67 6.77 -34.12 18.14
C ASP A 67 7.46 -33.04 17.27
N PHE A 68 8.64 -32.60 17.71
CA PHE A 68 9.41 -31.59 16.98
C PHE A 68 10.12 -32.25 15.78
N VAL A 69 9.47 -32.19 14.61
CA VAL A 69 10.09 -32.57 13.34
C VAL A 69 10.77 -31.34 12.76
N GLU A 70 12.10 -31.24 12.94
CA GLU A 70 12.89 -30.15 12.38
C GLU A 70 13.05 -30.34 10.87
N ARG A 71 12.50 -29.42 10.09
CA ARG A 71 12.57 -29.45 8.63
C ARG A 71 13.58 -28.44 8.12
N THR A 72 14.30 -28.83 7.07
CA THR A 72 15.11 -27.89 6.28
C THR A 72 14.20 -26.99 5.45
N LEU A 73 14.70 -25.81 5.09
CA LEU A 73 13.96 -24.89 4.21
C LEU A 73 13.52 -25.52 2.88
N PRO A 74 14.34 -26.31 2.15
CA PRO A 74 13.88 -27.06 0.98
C PRO A 74 12.72 -28.01 1.28
N SER A 75 12.72 -28.67 2.43
CA SER A 75 11.63 -29.56 2.85
C SER A 75 10.33 -28.77 3.08
N LEU A 76 10.39 -27.62 3.75
CA LEU A 76 9.23 -26.76 3.97
C LEU A 76 8.63 -26.27 2.64
N ARG A 77 9.49 -25.84 1.71
CA ARG A 77 9.08 -25.44 0.36
C ARG A 77 8.37 -26.58 -0.37
N ALA A 78 8.91 -27.80 -0.29
CA ALA A 78 8.31 -28.97 -0.93
C ALA A 78 6.91 -29.28 -0.39
N VAL A 79 6.70 -29.16 0.93
CA VAL A 79 5.38 -29.33 1.57
C VAL A 79 4.37 -28.33 1.00
N VAL A 80 4.71 -27.03 0.98
CA VAL A 80 3.78 -25.99 0.48
C VAL A 80 3.57 -26.11 -1.03
N ALA A 81 4.61 -26.41 -1.81
CA ALA A 81 4.51 -26.56 -3.25
C ALA A 81 3.60 -27.73 -3.65
N GLY A 82 3.69 -28.84 -2.91
CA GLY A 82 2.88 -30.05 -3.11
C GLY A 82 1.45 -29.97 -2.58
N ALA A 83 1.10 -28.97 -1.77
CA ALA A 83 -0.24 -28.82 -1.21
C ALA A 83 -1.28 -28.42 -2.27
N GLU A 84 -2.48 -28.98 -2.18
CA GLU A 84 -3.62 -28.63 -3.05
C GLU A 84 -4.35 -27.40 -2.51
N ILE A 85 -3.72 -26.23 -2.66
CA ILE A 85 -4.22 -24.93 -2.20
C ILE A 85 -4.21 -23.90 -3.34
N PRO A 86 -5.03 -22.83 -3.29
CA PRO A 86 -5.08 -21.83 -4.35
C PRO A 86 -3.71 -21.17 -4.61
N ASP A 87 -3.42 -20.83 -5.87
CA ASP A 87 -2.15 -20.17 -6.25
C ASP A 87 -1.96 -18.82 -5.55
N GLY A 88 -3.05 -18.11 -5.29
CA GLY A 88 -3.07 -16.86 -4.52
C GLY A 88 -2.65 -17.03 -3.05
N VAL A 89 -2.63 -18.26 -2.53
CA VAL A 89 -2.14 -18.62 -1.18
C VAL A 89 -0.74 -19.21 -1.28
N LYS A 90 -0.53 -20.14 -2.21
CA LYS A 90 0.74 -20.87 -2.39
C LYS A 90 1.91 -19.93 -2.67
N ARG A 91 1.74 -18.99 -3.61
CA ARG A 91 2.81 -18.08 -4.03
C ARG A 91 3.30 -17.19 -2.88
N PRO A 92 2.45 -16.43 -2.17
CA PRO A 92 2.93 -15.63 -1.04
C PRO A 92 3.42 -16.48 0.14
N ALA A 93 2.85 -17.65 0.40
CA ALA A 93 3.37 -18.55 1.44
C ALA A 93 4.83 -18.98 1.18
N LEU A 94 5.14 -19.36 -0.07
CA LEU A 94 6.51 -19.66 -0.49
C LEU A 94 7.41 -18.41 -0.42
N GLY A 95 6.92 -17.25 -0.83
CA GLY A 95 7.65 -15.98 -0.73
C GLY A 95 8.02 -15.61 0.70
N ALA A 96 7.10 -15.80 1.64
CA ALA A 96 7.34 -15.59 3.07
C ALA A 96 8.37 -16.59 3.63
N LEU A 97 8.26 -17.89 3.30
CA LEU A 97 9.26 -18.90 3.66
C LEU A 97 10.64 -18.56 3.11
N ASP A 98 10.72 -18.11 1.87
CA ASP A 98 11.98 -17.70 1.24
C ASP A 98 12.63 -16.52 1.95
N ARG A 99 11.83 -15.56 2.46
CA ARG A 99 12.34 -14.44 3.26
C ARG A 99 12.89 -14.90 4.59
N LEU A 100 12.18 -15.80 5.29
CA LEU A 100 12.68 -16.41 6.53
C LEU A 100 14.00 -17.15 6.28
N GLY A 101 14.03 -18.00 5.26
CA GLY A 101 15.22 -18.76 4.87
C GLY A 101 16.44 -17.90 4.57
N ARG A 102 16.26 -16.82 3.79
CA ARG A 102 17.33 -15.85 3.51
C ARG A 102 17.80 -15.11 4.76
N ALA A 103 16.88 -14.80 5.66
CA ALA A 103 17.21 -14.11 6.91
C ALA A 103 18.07 -15.00 7.81
N GLU A 104 17.65 -16.25 8.01
CA GLU A 104 18.37 -17.25 8.81
C GLU A 104 19.74 -17.59 8.20
N ALA A 105 19.81 -17.82 6.88
CA ALA A 105 21.07 -18.05 6.16
C ALA A 105 22.10 -16.96 6.46
N ARG A 106 21.68 -15.69 6.42
CA ARG A 106 22.56 -14.55 6.66
C ARG A 106 22.96 -14.40 8.12
N LEU A 107 22.05 -14.67 9.05
CA LEU A 107 22.33 -14.59 10.49
C LEU A 107 23.34 -15.65 10.92
N HIS A 108 23.24 -16.84 10.36
CA HIS A 108 24.09 -17.98 10.71
C HIS A 108 25.27 -18.20 9.77
N GLY A 109 25.38 -17.44 8.68
CA GLY A 109 26.46 -17.58 7.70
C GLY A 109 26.40 -18.90 6.92
N LEU A 110 25.21 -19.46 6.73
CA LEU A 110 24.97 -20.74 6.07
C LEU A 110 24.49 -20.53 4.62
N ALA A 111 24.67 -21.54 3.76
CA ALA A 111 23.98 -21.58 2.48
C ALA A 111 22.49 -21.86 2.69
N GLU A 112 21.59 -21.26 1.90
CA GLU A 112 20.13 -21.43 2.06
C GLU A 112 19.67 -22.89 2.03
N ALA A 113 20.39 -23.76 1.31
CA ALA A 113 20.08 -25.19 1.22
C ALA A 113 20.31 -25.93 2.55
N ASP A 114 21.23 -25.42 3.39
CA ASP A 114 21.65 -26.02 4.65
C ASP A 114 21.01 -25.31 5.87
N VAL A 115 20.09 -24.38 5.63
CA VAL A 115 19.38 -23.67 6.69
C VAL A 115 18.37 -24.60 7.34
N HIS A 116 18.67 -24.93 8.60
CA HIS A 116 17.71 -25.39 9.58
C HIS A 116 17.12 -24.15 10.25
N LEU A 117 15.81 -24.00 10.12
CA LEU A 117 15.08 -22.96 10.81
C LEU A 117 14.94 -23.39 12.28
N HIS A 118 15.96 -23.19 13.11
CA HIS A 118 16.04 -23.75 14.47
C HIS A 118 14.82 -23.44 15.36
N GLU A 119 14.17 -22.28 15.15
CA GLU A 119 12.93 -21.88 15.85
C GLU A 119 11.69 -21.82 14.93
N LEU A 120 11.86 -21.99 13.60
CA LEU A 120 10.82 -21.75 12.58
C LEU A 120 10.65 -22.93 11.61
N GLY A 121 11.28 -24.07 11.91
CA GLY A 121 11.29 -25.27 11.07
C GLY A 121 10.13 -26.22 11.33
N GLY A 122 9.26 -25.85 12.27
CA GLY A 122 8.14 -26.64 12.74
C GLY A 122 6.89 -26.52 11.88
N ALA A 123 5.95 -27.41 12.15
CA ALA A 123 4.64 -27.43 11.52
C ALA A 123 3.78 -26.19 11.86
N ASP A 124 4.06 -25.54 12.99
CA ASP A 124 3.46 -24.26 13.40
C ASP A 124 3.75 -23.14 12.40
N THR A 125 4.99 -23.00 11.94
CA THR A 125 5.38 -22.00 10.96
C THR A 125 4.65 -22.19 9.63
N LEU A 126 4.46 -23.45 9.19
CA LEU A 126 3.70 -23.75 7.99
C LEU A 126 2.22 -23.35 8.14
N VAL A 127 1.61 -23.68 9.28
CA VAL A 127 0.21 -23.33 9.57
C VAL A 127 0.04 -21.82 9.69
N ASP A 128 0.94 -21.13 10.35
CA ASP A 128 0.92 -19.67 10.48
C ASP A 128 0.98 -18.97 9.13
N LEU A 129 1.94 -19.34 8.27
CA LEU A 129 2.12 -18.70 6.97
C LEU A 129 1.00 -19.06 6.00
N VAL A 130 0.78 -20.36 5.77
CA VAL A 130 -0.24 -20.83 4.80
C VAL A 130 -1.63 -20.43 5.28
N GLY A 131 -1.92 -20.60 6.57
CA GLY A 131 -3.19 -20.21 7.17
C GLY A 131 -3.43 -18.71 7.04
N ALA A 132 -2.46 -17.84 7.32
CA ALA A 132 -2.62 -16.40 7.19
C ALA A 132 -2.97 -16.00 5.75
N PHE A 133 -2.24 -16.51 4.76
CA PHE A 133 -2.52 -16.20 3.36
C PHE A 133 -3.84 -16.80 2.87
N TRP A 134 -4.25 -17.96 3.38
CA TRP A 134 -5.53 -18.55 3.02
C TRP A 134 -6.70 -17.78 3.62
N LEU A 135 -6.60 -17.32 4.88
CA LEU A 135 -7.61 -16.47 5.50
C LEU A 135 -7.71 -15.11 4.80
N LEU A 136 -6.59 -14.50 4.40
CA LEU A 136 -6.59 -13.29 3.58
C LEU A 136 -7.26 -13.53 2.21
N HIS A 137 -6.97 -14.66 1.57
CA HIS A 137 -7.58 -15.06 0.31
C HIS A 137 -9.10 -15.28 0.44
N ASN A 138 -9.55 -15.89 1.54
CA ASN A 138 -10.97 -16.10 1.83
C ASN A 138 -11.73 -14.79 2.04
N LEU A 139 -11.10 -13.82 2.71
CA LEU A 139 -11.61 -12.46 2.85
C LEU A 139 -11.53 -11.63 1.56
N SER A 140 -11.09 -12.22 0.45
CA SER A 140 -10.92 -11.56 -0.84
C SER A 140 -10.03 -10.30 -0.76
N VAL A 141 -9.05 -10.29 0.15
CA VAL A 141 -8.14 -9.15 0.33
C VAL A 141 -7.19 -9.05 -0.87
N GLU A 142 -7.24 -7.90 -1.56
CA GLU A 142 -6.39 -7.62 -2.72
C GLU A 142 -5.09 -6.92 -2.32
N HIS A 143 -5.15 -6.04 -1.30
CA HIS A 143 -3.98 -5.34 -0.78
C HIS A 143 -3.93 -5.37 0.74
N VAL A 144 -2.74 -5.64 1.26
CA VAL A 144 -2.44 -5.56 2.69
C VAL A 144 -1.65 -4.28 2.96
N TYR A 145 -2.03 -3.60 4.03
CA TYR A 145 -1.36 -2.44 4.58
C TYR A 145 -0.97 -2.73 6.03
N ALA A 146 0.10 -2.10 6.52
CA ALA A 146 0.53 -2.25 7.91
C ALA A 146 0.94 -0.91 8.53
N SER A 147 0.66 -0.76 9.83
CA SER A 147 1.15 0.34 10.64
C SER A 147 2.68 0.31 10.77
N ALA A 148 3.26 1.36 11.37
CA ALA A 148 4.60 1.26 11.91
C ALA A 148 4.68 0.12 12.94
N LEU A 149 5.79 -0.61 12.93
CA LEU A 149 6.04 -1.75 13.80
C LEU A 149 6.70 -1.30 15.11
N PRO A 150 6.30 -1.84 16.28
CA PRO A 150 6.94 -1.50 17.53
C PRO A 150 8.35 -2.09 17.58
N ALA A 151 9.32 -1.24 17.88
CA ALA A 151 10.74 -1.56 17.96
C ALA A 151 11.24 -1.38 19.40
N PRO A 152 11.14 -2.43 20.24
CA PRO A 152 11.72 -2.42 21.58
C PRO A 152 13.24 -2.35 21.50
N SER A 153 13.87 -1.80 22.53
CA SER A 153 15.34 -1.70 22.62
C SER A 153 15.89 -2.58 23.75
N GLY A 154 17.18 -2.91 23.69
CA GLY A 154 17.84 -3.72 24.70
C GLY A 154 17.90 -5.20 24.34
N ARG A 155 17.58 -6.08 25.30
CA ARG A 155 17.65 -7.55 25.14
C ARG A 155 16.50 -8.25 25.86
N ALA A 156 15.99 -9.33 25.27
CA ALA A 156 15.12 -10.31 25.91
C ALA A 156 15.95 -11.59 26.16
N GLY A 157 16.47 -11.75 27.38
CA GLY A 157 17.46 -12.79 27.66
C GLY A 157 18.72 -12.61 26.81
N PRO A 158 19.20 -13.63 26.07
CA PRO A 158 20.35 -13.49 25.17
C PRO A 158 20.03 -12.76 23.87
N MET A 159 18.75 -12.67 23.47
CA MET A 159 18.31 -12.13 22.19
C MET A 159 18.31 -10.59 22.22
N PRO A 160 19.00 -9.89 21.31
CA PRO A 160 18.87 -8.44 21.18
C PRO A 160 17.49 -8.04 20.65
N LEU A 161 17.04 -6.85 21.01
CA LEU A 161 15.77 -6.28 20.57
C LEU A 161 15.98 -5.05 19.68
N PRO A 162 15.22 -4.92 18.57
CA PRO A 162 14.27 -5.90 18.04
C PRO A 162 14.96 -7.19 17.56
N ALA A 163 14.22 -8.30 17.49
CA ALA A 163 14.77 -9.60 17.15
C ALA A 163 15.50 -9.57 15.79
N PRO A 164 16.75 -10.07 15.70
CA PRO A 164 17.55 -10.00 14.47
C PRO A 164 16.90 -10.67 13.26
N ALA A 165 16.25 -11.81 13.45
CA ALA A 165 15.53 -12.54 12.41
C ALA A 165 14.42 -11.68 11.81
N SER A 166 13.55 -11.12 12.65
CA SER A 166 12.47 -10.22 12.24
C SER A 166 13.00 -8.98 11.50
N LEU A 167 14.07 -8.35 12.00
CA LEU A 167 14.69 -7.20 11.32
C LEU A 167 15.24 -7.57 9.95
N ARG A 168 15.89 -8.73 9.84
CA ARG A 168 16.48 -9.18 8.58
C ARG A 168 15.42 -9.53 7.55
N VAL A 169 14.30 -10.10 7.97
CA VAL A 169 13.13 -10.37 7.10
C VAL A 169 12.52 -9.08 6.54
N LEU A 170 12.48 -8.02 7.35
CA LEU A 170 11.89 -6.73 6.99
C LEU A 170 12.84 -5.80 6.22
N GLU A 171 14.13 -6.14 6.13
CA GLU A 171 15.14 -5.34 5.44
C GLU A 171 14.74 -5.08 3.97
N GLY A 172 14.69 -3.81 3.58
CA GLY A 172 14.35 -3.39 2.20
C GLY A 172 12.85 -3.40 1.85
N THR A 173 11.96 -3.74 2.78
CA THR A 173 10.50 -3.79 2.54
C THR A 173 9.79 -2.44 2.63
N GLY A 174 10.47 -1.41 3.17
CA GLY A 174 9.84 -0.13 3.52
C GLY A 174 9.18 -0.11 4.89
N ALA A 175 9.35 -1.17 5.70
CA ALA A 175 8.89 -1.21 7.09
C ALA A 175 9.35 0.01 7.88
N THR A 176 8.41 0.65 8.56
CA THR A 176 8.68 1.77 9.47
C THR A 176 8.59 1.29 10.90
N PHE A 177 9.42 1.86 11.78
CA PHE A 177 9.54 1.44 13.17
C PHE A 177 9.16 2.58 14.12
N LYS A 178 8.54 2.22 15.24
CA LYS A 178 8.21 3.13 16.34
C LYS A 178 8.86 2.61 17.63
N ALA A 179 9.63 3.45 18.30
CA ALA A 179 10.22 3.10 19.59
C ALA A 179 9.14 2.75 20.63
N THR A 180 9.45 1.80 21.50
CA THR A 180 8.61 1.39 22.64
C THR A 180 9.48 1.01 23.83
N ASP A 181 8.93 1.17 25.03
CA ASP A 181 9.60 0.83 26.31
C ASP A 181 9.45 -0.66 26.67
N GLU A 182 8.79 -1.45 25.82
CA GLU A 182 8.72 -2.90 25.98
C GLU A 182 10.13 -3.53 25.90
N THR A 183 10.35 -4.56 26.70
CA THR A 183 11.65 -5.25 26.83
C THR A 183 11.59 -6.69 26.32
N ARG A 184 10.65 -6.96 25.42
CA ARG A 184 10.37 -8.29 24.87
C ARG A 184 10.23 -8.25 23.35
N GLU A 185 10.26 -9.42 22.71
CA GLU A 185 9.92 -9.52 21.30
C GLU A 185 8.42 -9.25 21.07
N LEU A 186 8.14 -8.28 20.20
CA LEU A 186 6.78 -7.91 19.78
C LEU A 186 6.49 -8.30 18.33
N VAL A 187 7.51 -8.28 17.48
CA VAL A 187 7.42 -8.69 16.08
C VAL A 187 8.23 -9.97 15.93
N THR A 188 7.52 -11.09 15.82
CA THR A 188 8.15 -12.41 15.62
C THR A 188 8.55 -12.60 14.15
N PRO A 189 9.46 -13.54 13.83
CA PRO A 189 9.88 -13.76 12.45
C PRO A 189 8.72 -14.17 11.53
N THR A 190 7.78 -15.00 11.99
CA THR A 190 6.61 -15.41 11.18
C THR A 190 5.70 -14.22 10.88
N GLY A 191 5.37 -13.42 11.89
CA GLY A 191 4.61 -12.18 11.71
C GLY A 191 5.30 -11.18 10.79
N ALA A 192 6.62 -11.03 10.93
CA ALA A 192 7.44 -10.22 10.04
C ALA A 192 7.40 -10.72 8.59
N ALA A 193 7.46 -12.04 8.37
CA ALA A 193 7.45 -12.63 7.04
C ALA A 193 6.12 -12.46 6.32
N ILE A 194 5.00 -12.58 7.04
CA ILE A 194 3.66 -12.29 6.50
C ILE A 194 3.58 -10.85 5.99
N LEU A 195 3.99 -9.87 6.82
CA LEU A 195 3.96 -8.46 6.42
C LEU A 195 4.98 -8.14 5.34
N ALA A 196 6.20 -8.70 5.41
CA ALA A 196 7.24 -8.47 4.42
C ALA A 196 6.84 -8.94 3.02
N GLU A 197 6.00 -9.98 2.94
CA GLU A 197 5.49 -10.50 1.68
C GLU A 197 4.22 -9.79 1.21
N ALA A 198 3.28 -9.48 2.10
CA ALA A 198 1.97 -8.98 1.71
C ALA A 198 1.83 -7.46 1.75
N ALA A 199 2.51 -6.79 2.68
CA ALA A 199 2.08 -5.49 3.17
C ALA A 199 2.83 -4.32 2.53
N LYS A 200 2.09 -3.25 2.27
CA LYS A 200 2.64 -1.89 2.12
C LYS A 200 2.60 -1.19 3.48
N PHE A 201 3.73 -0.66 3.94
CA PHE A 201 3.82 0.01 5.23
C PHE A 201 3.31 1.47 5.14
N ALA A 202 1.99 1.61 5.18
CA ALA A 202 1.29 2.88 5.20
C ALA A 202 -0.11 2.68 5.82
N ARG A 203 -0.74 3.77 6.28
CA ARG A 203 -2.14 3.74 6.69
C ARG A 203 -3.04 4.19 5.52
N PRO A 204 -3.91 3.32 4.98
CA PRO A 204 -4.75 3.66 3.84
C PRO A 204 -5.96 4.51 4.29
N ALA A 205 -6.54 5.24 3.34
CA ALA A 205 -7.91 5.74 3.49
C ALA A 205 -8.85 4.58 3.13
N MET A 206 -9.78 4.22 4.01
CA MET A 206 -10.65 3.06 3.81
C MET A 206 -12.05 3.26 4.39
N SER A 207 -13.03 2.61 3.79
CA SER A 207 -14.36 2.43 4.36
C SER A 207 -14.33 1.12 5.16
N LEU A 208 -14.32 1.26 6.49
CA LEU A 208 -14.21 0.12 7.40
C LEU A 208 -15.48 -0.74 7.35
N GLN A 209 -15.31 -2.04 7.18
CA GLN A 209 -16.40 -3.03 7.16
C GLN A 209 -16.37 -3.93 8.39
N SER A 210 -15.21 -4.47 8.75
CA SER A 210 -15.03 -5.27 9.96
C SER A 210 -13.68 -5.02 10.61
N ILE A 211 -13.59 -5.36 11.89
CA ILE A 211 -12.35 -5.37 12.66
C ILE A 211 -12.25 -6.75 13.30
N GLY A 212 -11.06 -7.33 13.31
CA GLY A 212 -10.74 -8.50 14.10
C GLY A 212 -9.54 -8.27 15.01
N TYR A 213 -9.59 -8.87 16.20
CA TYR A 213 -8.51 -8.86 17.16
C TYR A 213 -7.94 -10.28 17.35
N GLY A 214 -6.64 -10.40 17.07
CA GLY A 214 -5.87 -11.59 17.32
C GLY A 214 -5.17 -11.51 18.65
N ILE A 215 -5.65 -12.27 19.63
CA ILE A 215 -5.13 -12.24 20.99
C ILE A 215 -3.82 -13.01 21.04
N GLY A 216 -2.78 -12.44 21.65
CA GLY A 216 -1.48 -13.11 21.78
C GLY A 216 -1.35 -13.93 23.07
N ALA A 217 -0.27 -14.71 23.14
CA ALA A 217 0.03 -15.63 24.24
C ALA A 217 0.12 -15.03 25.64
N ARG A 218 0.57 -13.79 25.74
CA ARG A 218 0.86 -13.15 27.03
C ARG A 218 -0.40 -12.57 27.64
N GLU A 219 -0.57 -12.80 28.93
CA GLU A 219 -1.66 -12.24 29.75
C GLU A 219 -1.34 -10.81 30.20
N VAL A 220 -1.09 -9.91 29.25
CA VAL A 220 -0.90 -8.47 29.52
C VAL A 220 -1.91 -7.64 28.73
N PRO A 221 -2.43 -6.53 29.29
CA PRO A 221 -3.36 -5.67 28.59
C PRO A 221 -2.82 -5.22 27.23
N GLY A 222 -3.66 -5.27 26.20
CA GLY A 222 -3.28 -4.84 24.86
C GLY A 222 -2.37 -5.80 24.09
N ASN A 223 -2.06 -7.01 24.59
CA ASN A 223 -1.34 -8.02 23.80
C ASN A 223 -2.24 -8.62 22.70
N ALA A 224 -2.51 -7.83 21.68
CA ALA A 224 -3.39 -8.16 20.56
C ALA A 224 -2.91 -7.48 19.27
N LEU A 225 -3.21 -8.10 18.14
CA LEU A 225 -3.09 -7.53 16.80
C LEU A 225 -4.49 -7.12 16.36
N ALA A 226 -4.66 -5.92 15.80
CA ALA A 226 -5.91 -5.55 15.16
C ALA A 226 -5.75 -5.60 13.64
N VAL A 227 -6.73 -6.19 12.96
CA VAL A 227 -6.85 -6.18 11.49
C VAL A 227 -8.16 -5.52 11.13
N TRP A 228 -8.09 -4.53 10.24
CA TRP A 228 -9.27 -3.83 9.71
C TRP A 228 -9.50 -4.30 8.29
N ILE A 229 -10.70 -4.81 8.00
CA ILE A 229 -11.13 -5.16 6.66
C ILE A 229 -12.07 -4.09 6.15
N GLY A 230 -11.89 -3.69 4.91
CA GLY A 230 -12.77 -2.73 4.28
C GLY A 230 -12.42 -2.47 2.84
N GLU A 231 -13.15 -1.53 2.24
CA GLU A 231 -12.87 -1.10 0.87
C GLU A 231 -11.86 0.04 0.89
N GLU A 232 -10.82 -0.07 0.06
CA GLU A 232 -9.94 1.06 -0.19
C GLU A 232 -10.79 2.20 -0.73
N MET A 233 -10.84 3.27 0.07
CA MET A 233 -11.30 4.52 -0.47
C MET A 233 -10.16 4.94 -1.38
N SER A 234 -10.45 5.03 -2.69
CA SER A 234 -9.69 5.95 -3.49
C SER A 234 -9.82 7.28 -2.75
N SER A 235 -8.82 7.66 -1.96
CA SER A 235 -8.64 9.05 -1.65
C SER A 235 -8.69 9.67 -3.03
N GLN A 236 -9.71 10.47 -3.31
CA GLN A 236 -9.58 11.36 -4.44
C GLN A 236 -8.44 12.30 -4.03
N THR A 237 -7.24 11.84 -4.38
CA THR A 237 -6.00 12.56 -4.55
C THR A 237 -5.69 13.58 -3.46
N GLY A 238 -5.02 13.13 -2.38
CA GLY A 238 -4.09 14.04 -1.73
C GLY A 238 -3.09 14.51 -2.78
N VAL A 239 -3.06 15.81 -3.08
CA VAL A 239 -2.05 16.40 -3.95
C VAL A 239 -0.98 17.04 -3.08
N THR A 240 0.24 17.00 -3.58
CA THR A 240 1.34 17.71 -2.96
C THR A 240 1.64 18.94 -3.79
N VAL A 241 1.65 20.10 -3.16
CA VAL A 241 2.09 21.35 -3.77
C VAL A 241 3.56 21.56 -3.41
N ILE A 242 4.42 21.58 -4.43
CA ILE A 242 5.85 21.86 -4.32
C ILE A 242 6.07 23.29 -4.82
N GLU A 243 6.63 24.14 -3.97
CA GLU A 243 6.82 25.55 -4.29
C GLU A 243 8.27 25.99 -4.12
N THR A 244 8.72 26.87 -5.00
CA THR A 244 10.00 27.55 -4.84
C THR A 244 10.01 28.94 -5.46
N ASN A 245 10.84 29.83 -4.93
CA ASN A 245 11.00 31.19 -5.42
C ASN A 245 12.32 31.30 -6.18
N ILE A 246 12.28 31.90 -7.38
CA ILE A 246 13.41 31.99 -8.30
C ILE A 246 13.55 33.43 -8.80
N ASP A 247 14.61 34.15 -8.40
CA ASP A 247 14.92 35.53 -8.80
C ASP A 247 16.16 35.68 -9.71
N ASP A 248 16.83 34.57 -10.03
CA ASP A 248 18.12 34.55 -10.73
C ASP A 248 18.16 33.57 -11.93
N MET A 249 16.99 33.12 -12.41
CA MET A 249 16.84 32.27 -13.58
C MET A 249 16.13 33.02 -14.72
N ALA A 250 16.61 32.85 -15.95
CA ALA A 250 16.01 33.48 -17.12
C ALA A 250 14.62 32.90 -17.42
N PRO A 251 13.63 33.72 -17.83
CA PRO A 251 12.24 33.26 -18.06
C PRO A 251 12.09 32.13 -19.09
N ASN A 252 12.91 32.10 -20.14
CA ASN A 252 12.89 31.03 -21.13
C ASN A 252 13.33 29.67 -20.53
N LEU A 253 14.22 29.68 -19.54
CA LEU A 253 14.62 28.47 -18.82
C LEU A 253 13.53 28.01 -17.86
N ILE A 254 12.79 28.93 -17.25
CA ILE A 254 11.62 28.60 -16.42
C ILE A 254 10.52 27.95 -17.27
N ALA A 255 10.32 28.44 -18.49
CA ALA A 255 9.38 27.82 -19.43
C ALA A 255 9.78 26.38 -19.79
N ALA A 256 11.05 26.16 -20.18
CA ALA A 256 11.57 24.82 -20.47
C ALA A 256 11.44 23.87 -19.26
N LEU A 257 11.82 24.34 -18.07
CA LEU A 257 11.66 23.58 -16.83
C LEU A 257 10.19 23.21 -16.56
N SER A 258 9.25 24.10 -16.88
CA SER A 258 7.82 23.81 -16.69
C SER A 258 7.35 22.69 -17.62
N GLU A 259 7.81 22.67 -18.87
CA GLU A 259 7.54 21.59 -19.82
C GLU A 259 8.17 20.27 -19.36
N ASP A 260 9.42 20.30 -18.90
CA ASP A 260 10.13 19.12 -18.38
C ASP A 260 9.43 18.54 -17.15
N LEU A 261 8.95 19.39 -16.23
CA LEU A 261 8.18 18.97 -15.06
C LEU A 261 6.84 18.35 -15.43
N MET A 262 6.14 18.91 -16.42
CA MET A 262 4.90 18.32 -16.96
C MET A 262 5.16 16.97 -17.61
N ALA A 263 6.20 16.85 -18.43
CA ALA A 263 6.63 15.57 -19.02
C ALA A 263 7.08 14.56 -17.95
N ALA A 264 7.65 15.07 -16.86
CA ALA A 264 7.96 14.32 -15.65
C ALA A 264 6.70 14.04 -14.79
N GLY A 265 5.48 14.19 -15.27
CA GLY A 265 4.28 13.72 -14.57
C GLY A 265 3.81 14.62 -13.42
N ALA A 266 4.18 15.90 -13.43
CA ALA A 266 3.43 16.89 -12.66
C ALA A 266 1.95 16.89 -13.10
N LEU A 267 1.05 17.03 -12.14
CA LEU A 267 -0.39 17.19 -12.41
C LEU A 267 -0.70 18.59 -12.97
N ASP A 268 0.07 19.59 -12.54
CA ASP A 268 0.01 20.96 -13.02
C ASP A 268 1.30 21.71 -12.65
N VAL A 269 1.68 22.73 -13.43
CA VAL A 269 2.81 23.62 -13.16
C VAL A 269 2.38 25.05 -13.43
N THR A 270 2.45 25.89 -12.40
CA THR A 270 2.10 27.32 -12.47
C THR A 270 3.31 28.19 -12.16
N VAL A 271 3.51 29.21 -12.99
CA VAL A 271 4.53 30.24 -12.80
C VAL A 271 3.85 31.54 -12.41
N LEU A 272 4.03 31.99 -11.17
CA LEU A 272 3.48 33.26 -10.69
C LEU A 272 4.58 34.33 -10.62
N PRO A 273 4.38 35.54 -11.17
CA PRO A 273 5.33 36.64 -11.01
C PRO A 273 5.35 37.12 -9.54
N ALA A 274 6.54 37.41 -9.02
CA ALA A 274 6.72 37.90 -7.66
C ALA A 274 7.84 38.95 -7.58
N VAL A 275 7.72 39.88 -6.62
CA VAL A 275 8.83 40.76 -6.23
C VAL A 275 9.45 40.21 -4.96
N MET A 276 10.75 39.94 -5.00
CA MET A 276 11.52 39.30 -3.94
C MET A 276 12.40 40.31 -3.19
N LYS A 277 13.18 39.83 -2.21
CA LYS A 277 14.09 40.68 -1.41
C LYS A 277 14.98 41.54 -2.31
N LYS A 278 15.33 42.73 -1.85
CA LYS A 278 16.12 43.72 -2.61
C LYS A 278 15.43 44.20 -3.90
N GLY A 279 14.10 44.10 -3.97
CA GLY A 279 13.31 44.58 -5.11
C GLY A 279 13.50 43.77 -6.39
N ARG A 280 14.00 42.54 -6.29
CA ARG A 280 14.29 41.72 -7.46
C ARG A 280 13.00 41.13 -8.04
N PRO A 281 12.70 41.32 -9.33
CA PRO A 281 11.64 40.57 -9.98
C PRO A 281 12.05 39.10 -10.11
N GLY A 282 11.11 38.20 -9.84
CA GLY A 282 11.31 36.76 -9.93
C GLY A 282 9.99 36.03 -10.10
N HIS A 283 10.01 34.72 -9.92
CA HIS A 283 8.84 33.86 -10.05
C HIS A 283 8.69 32.94 -8.84
N LEU A 284 7.46 32.72 -8.41
CA LEU A 284 7.07 31.57 -7.60
C LEU A 284 6.65 30.46 -8.58
N LEU A 285 7.42 29.38 -8.59
CA LEU A 285 7.06 28.16 -9.31
C LEU A 285 6.28 27.26 -8.36
N ALA A 286 5.06 26.91 -8.72
CA ALA A 286 4.18 26.01 -7.97
C ALA A 286 3.84 24.78 -8.81
N ILE A 287 4.14 23.60 -8.27
CA ILE A 287 3.97 22.32 -8.96
C ILE A 287 2.97 21.49 -8.15
N MET A 288 1.92 21.01 -8.81
CA MET A 288 0.99 20.06 -8.22
C MET A 288 1.44 18.64 -8.59
N ALA A 289 1.65 17.80 -7.60
CA ALA A 289 2.16 16.44 -7.77
C ALA A 289 1.25 15.42 -7.08
N SER A 290 1.19 14.21 -7.64
CA SER A 290 0.69 13.06 -6.90
C SER A 290 1.73 12.61 -5.85
N PRO A 291 1.35 11.94 -4.75
CA PRO A 291 2.27 11.57 -3.68
C PRO A 291 3.48 10.75 -4.15
N ASP A 292 3.29 9.90 -5.16
CA ASP A 292 4.30 9.04 -5.77
C ASP A 292 5.30 9.78 -6.67
N THR A 293 4.94 10.96 -7.19
CA THR A 293 5.81 11.74 -8.09
C THR A 293 6.63 12.80 -7.37
N VAL A 294 6.32 13.11 -6.10
CA VAL A 294 6.94 14.20 -5.32
C VAL A 294 8.47 14.13 -5.29
N ALA A 295 9.03 12.95 -4.98
CA ALA A 295 10.47 12.78 -4.82
C ALA A 295 11.21 13.06 -6.14
N ARG A 296 10.71 12.51 -7.24
CA ARG A 296 11.29 12.70 -8.57
C ARG A 296 11.17 14.13 -9.07
N LEU A 297 10.01 14.77 -8.86
CA LEU A 297 9.79 16.17 -9.26
C LEU A 297 10.65 17.15 -8.44
N THR A 298 10.81 16.88 -7.15
CA THR A 298 11.68 17.68 -6.27
C THR A 298 13.15 17.55 -6.68
N ASP A 299 13.63 16.32 -6.94
CA ASP A 299 14.99 16.09 -7.44
C ASP A 299 15.24 16.80 -8.76
N HIS A 300 14.30 16.70 -9.70
CA HIS A 300 14.38 17.40 -10.99
C HIS A 300 14.45 18.92 -10.80
N LEU A 301 13.55 19.49 -9.99
CA LEU A 301 13.53 20.93 -9.72
C LEU A 301 14.83 21.43 -9.09
N LEU A 302 15.41 20.67 -8.15
CA LEU A 302 16.68 21.03 -7.51
C LEU A 302 17.89 20.94 -8.44
N ARG A 303 17.87 20.02 -9.42
CA ARG A 303 18.96 19.86 -10.40
C ARG A 303 18.92 20.87 -11.55
N HIS A 304 17.71 21.26 -11.95
CA HIS A 304 17.48 22.00 -13.19
C HIS A 304 16.97 23.43 -12.99
N SER A 305 16.96 23.92 -11.75
CA SER A 305 16.74 25.33 -11.44
C SER A 305 17.88 25.89 -10.60
N THR A 306 17.86 27.21 -10.38
CA THR A 306 18.81 27.90 -9.49
C THR A 306 18.45 27.80 -8.02
N THR A 307 17.35 27.13 -7.67
CA THR A 307 16.89 27.06 -6.29
C THR A 307 17.75 26.15 -5.41
N PHE A 308 17.90 26.53 -4.14
CA PHE A 308 18.55 25.68 -3.12
C PHE A 308 17.56 24.83 -2.34
N GLY A 309 16.25 25.02 -2.54
CA GLY A 309 15.25 24.32 -1.74
C GLY A 309 13.83 24.54 -2.22
N VAL A 310 12.96 23.66 -1.74
CA VAL A 310 11.53 23.69 -2.05
C VAL A 310 10.72 23.62 -0.76
N ARG A 311 9.51 24.17 -0.79
CA ARG A 311 8.50 23.98 0.25
C ARG A 311 7.48 22.97 -0.25
N ILE A 312 7.02 22.09 0.64
CA ILE A 312 6.09 21.02 0.31
C ILE A 312 4.89 21.10 1.23
N THR A 313 3.70 21.24 0.64
CA THR A 313 2.43 21.28 1.36
C THR A 313 1.55 20.15 0.84
N LYS A 314 1.02 19.31 1.75
CA LYS A 314 0.01 18.30 1.41
C LYS A 314 -1.37 18.95 1.45
N ALA A 315 -2.19 18.70 0.44
CA ALA A 315 -3.54 19.23 0.34
C ALA A 315 -4.52 18.15 -0.13
N ASP A 316 -5.73 18.18 0.42
CA ASP A 316 -6.83 17.36 -0.08
C ASP A 316 -7.42 18.00 -1.34
N ARG A 317 -7.89 17.17 -2.27
CA ARG A 317 -8.48 17.64 -3.53
C ARG A 317 -9.82 16.96 -3.76
N VAL A 318 -10.87 17.76 -3.93
CA VAL A 318 -12.18 17.27 -4.36
C VAL A 318 -12.25 17.35 -5.88
N ILE A 319 -12.45 16.21 -6.55
CA ILE A 319 -12.51 16.13 -8.01
C ILE A 319 -13.87 15.59 -8.45
N ALA A 320 -14.57 16.32 -9.33
CA ALA A 320 -15.76 15.79 -9.98
C ALA A 320 -15.38 14.61 -10.89
N HIS A 321 -16.20 13.56 -10.92
CA HIS A 321 -15.98 12.46 -11.86
C HIS A 321 -15.97 13.02 -13.28
N ARG A 322 -15.10 12.48 -14.13
CA ARG A 322 -15.02 12.89 -15.53
C ARG A 322 -14.83 11.69 -16.42
N ARG A 323 -15.48 11.72 -17.58
CA ARG A 323 -15.22 10.78 -18.67
C ARG A 323 -15.02 11.53 -19.97
N MET A 324 -14.29 10.91 -20.88
CA MET A 324 -14.14 11.39 -22.25
C MET A 324 -15.19 10.72 -23.12
N ILE A 325 -15.85 11.50 -23.96
CA ILE A 325 -16.69 11.01 -25.06
C ILE A 325 -16.20 11.58 -26.39
N GLU A 326 -16.53 10.91 -27.48
CA GLU A 326 -16.37 11.47 -28.82
C GLU A 326 -17.72 12.00 -29.29
N VAL A 327 -17.74 13.25 -29.76
CA VAL A 327 -18.97 13.92 -30.20
C VAL A 327 -18.79 14.37 -31.64
N ARG A 328 -19.78 14.07 -32.47
CA ARG A 328 -19.82 14.50 -33.87
C ARG A 328 -20.54 15.84 -33.96
N SER A 329 -19.84 16.85 -34.45
CA SER A 329 -20.39 18.17 -34.81
C SER A 329 -20.36 18.38 -36.32
N GLU A 330 -20.89 19.52 -36.77
CA GLU A 330 -20.80 19.95 -38.18
C GLU A 330 -19.35 20.13 -38.66
N PHE A 331 -18.41 20.38 -37.74
CA PHE A 331 -16.99 20.57 -38.06
C PHE A 331 -16.18 19.27 -38.06
N GLY A 332 -16.75 18.18 -37.53
CA GLY A 332 -16.08 16.89 -37.38
C GLY A 332 -16.26 16.28 -36.00
N VAL A 333 -15.49 15.22 -35.73
CA VAL A 333 -15.49 14.53 -34.44
C VAL A 333 -14.42 15.17 -33.54
N ALA A 334 -14.81 15.48 -32.31
CA ALA A 334 -13.91 15.97 -31.27
C ALA A 334 -14.21 15.27 -29.95
N ARG A 335 -13.17 15.10 -29.14
CA ARG A 335 -13.35 14.57 -27.78
C ARG A 335 -13.91 15.66 -26.87
N VAL A 336 -14.75 15.26 -25.92
CA VAL A 336 -15.39 16.15 -24.95
C VAL A 336 -15.26 15.57 -23.55
N LYS A 337 -14.78 16.39 -22.61
CA LYS A 337 -14.74 16.08 -21.18
C LYS A 337 -16.14 16.28 -20.62
N VAL A 338 -16.77 15.21 -20.13
CA VAL A 338 -18.04 15.27 -19.40
C VAL A 338 -17.73 15.36 -17.91
N LYS A 339 -18.22 16.41 -17.26
CA LYS A 339 -18.16 16.57 -15.80
C LYS A 339 -19.39 15.92 -15.19
N GLU A 340 -19.18 15.03 -14.22
CA GLU A 340 -20.24 14.27 -13.56
C GLU A 340 -20.20 14.48 -12.04
N LEU A 341 -21.39 14.61 -11.45
CA LEU A 341 -21.59 14.72 -10.01
C LEU A 341 -22.77 13.83 -9.61
N GLY A 342 -22.56 12.95 -8.62
CA GLY A 342 -23.60 11.98 -8.22
C GLY A 342 -24.03 11.04 -9.34
N GLY A 343 -23.11 10.67 -10.25
CA GLY A 343 -23.39 9.80 -11.39
C GLY A 343 -24.17 10.45 -12.54
N LYS A 344 -24.39 11.77 -12.49
CA LYS A 344 -25.11 12.51 -13.54
C LYS A 344 -24.18 13.51 -14.23
N PRO A 345 -24.21 13.60 -15.57
CA PRO A 345 -23.60 14.71 -16.30
C PRO A 345 -24.16 16.04 -15.80
N ILE A 346 -23.27 17.01 -15.58
CA ILE A 346 -23.66 18.38 -15.16
C ILE A 346 -23.05 19.45 -16.06
N ASP A 347 -21.94 19.14 -16.75
CA ASP A 347 -21.29 20.08 -17.65
C ASP A 347 -20.41 19.35 -18.68
N VAL A 348 -20.04 20.05 -19.75
CA VAL A 348 -19.17 19.54 -20.81
C VAL A 348 -18.12 20.57 -21.22
N ALA A 349 -16.91 20.10 -21.50
CA ALA A 349 -15.83 20.92 -22.01
C ALA A 349 -15.16 20.22 -23.22
N PRO A 350 -15.30 20.76 -24.44
CA PRO A 350 -14.60 20.24 -25.61
C PRO A 350 -13.07 20.23 -25.41
N GLU A 351 -12.39 19.23 -25.97
CA GLU A 351 -10.93 19.22 -26.02
C GLU A 351 -10.43 20.34 -26.93
N TYR A 352 -9.65 21.26 -26.37
CA TYR A 352 -9.11 22.41 -27.08
C TYR A 352 -8.28 22.03 -28.31
N GLU A 353 -7.41 21.03 -28.21
CA GLU A 353 -6.52 20.61 -29.30
C GLU A 353 -7.30 20.00 -30.47
N ASP A 354 -8.32 19.20 -30.18
CA ASP A 354 -9.20 18.65 -31.22
C ASP A 354 -9.95 19.80 -31.92
N CYS A 355 -10.54 20.72 -31.15
CA CYS A 355 -11.23 21.88 -31.71
C CYS A 355 -10.29 22.80 -32.52
N ARG A 356 -9.03 22.94 -32.10
CA ARG A 356 -8.01 23.72 -32.83
C ARG A 356 -7.69 23.10 -34.19
N VAL A 357 -7.54 21.77 -34.24
CA VAL A 357 -7.33 21.05 -35.51
C VAL A 357 -8.55 21.16 -36.41
N LEU A 358 -9.77 21.04 -35.87
CA LEU A 358 -11.01 21.20 -36.65
C LEU A 358 -11.14 22.61 -37.21
N ALA A 359 -10.90 23.64 -36.39
CA ALA A 359 -10.95 25.04 -36.80
C ALA A 359 -9.96 25.35 -37.94
N GLN A 360 -8.73 24.83 -37.87
CA GLN A 360 -7.74 24.97 -38.94
C GLN A 360 -8.18 24.29 -40.24
N LYS A 361 -8.76 23.09 -40.16
CA LYS A 361 -9.23 22.33 -41.33
C LYS A 361 -10.44 22.98 -41.99
N SER A 362 -11.36 23.54 -41.22
CA SER A 362 -12.59 24.15 -41.72
C SER A 362 -12.45 25.64 -42.06
N GLY A 363 -11.33 26.26 -41.70
CA GLY A 363 -11.14 27.72 -41.81
C GLY A 363 -12.08 28.53 -40.92
N SER A 364 -12.67 27.90 -39.90
CA SER A 364 -13.66 28.50 -39.00
C SER A 364 -13.01 29.08 -37.74
N ASP A 365 -13.71 29.99 -37.06
CA ASP A 365 -13.29 30.50 -35.77
C ASP A 365 -13.31 29.40 -34.68
N LEU A 366 -12.24 29.32 -33.89
CA LEU A 366 -12.09 28.29 -32.85
C LEU A 366 -13.22 28.35 -31.80
N ARG A 367 -13.68 29.54 -31.42
CA ARG A 367 -14.76 29.66 -30.43
C ARG A 367 -16.08 29.16 -30.99
N ALA A 368 -16.32 29.38 -32.29
CA ALA A 368 -17.48 28.82 -32.97
C ALA A 368 -17.44 27.29 -33.00
N VAL A 369 -16.29 26.69 -33.34
CA VAL A 369 -16.10 25.23 -33.33
C VAL A 369 -16.29 24.65 -31.94
N MET A 370 -15.67 25.24 -30.91
CA MET A 370 -15.83 24.78 -29.53
C MET A 370 -17.29 24.85 -29.07
N ARG A 371 -18.01 25.92 -29.40
CA ARG A 371 -19.43 26.06 -29.05
C ARG A 371 -20.28 24.98 -29.74
N ALA A 372 -20.10 24.74 -31.04
CA ALA A 372 -20.87 23.72 -31.76
C ALA A 372 -20.60 22.31 -31.22
N VAL A 373 -19.34 21.99 -30.90
CA VAL A 373 -18.99 20.70 -30.26
C VAL A 373 -19.62 20.58 -28.87
N ALA A 374 -19.60 21.65 -28.07
CA ALA A 374 -20.23 21.65 -26.76
C ALA A 374 -21.75 21.49 -26.85
N GLU A 375 -22.42 22.19 -27.76
CA GLU A 375 -23.87 22.09 -27.99
C GLU A 375 -24.28 20.68 -28.42
N ALA A 376 -23.53 20.07 -29.35
CA ALA A 376 -23.76 18.68 -29.75
C ALA A 376 -23.60 17.71 -28.56
N ALA A 377 -22.58 17.91 -27.72
CA ALA A 377 -22.36 17.09 -26.54
C ALA A 377 -23.47 17.24 -25.50
N ARG A 378 -23.94 18.48 -25.28
CA ARG A 378 -25.07 18.76 -24.38
C ARG A 378 -26.34 18.08 -24.87
N ALA A 379 -26.63 18.15 -26.17
CA ALA A 379 -27.79 17.51 -26.77
C ALA A 379 -27.74 15.97 -26.61
N GLU A 380 -26.59 15.34 -26.87
CA GLU A 380 -26.42 13.89 -26.72
C GLU A 380 -26.60 13.43 -25.25
N LEU A 381 -26.20 14.25 -24.29
CA LEU A 381 -26.27 13.96 -22.86
C LEU A 381 -27.56 14.44 -22.17
N GLY A 382 -28.48 15.08 -22.91
CA GLY A 382 -29.71 15.64 -22.34
C GLY A 382 -29.47 16.78 -21.35
N LEU A 383 -28.39 17.56 -21.54
CA LEU A 383 -28.07 18.73 -20.74
C LEU A 383 -28.75 19.96 -21.35
N SER A 384 -29.71 20.55 -20.63
CA SER A 384 -30.38 21.81 -21.04
C SER A 384 -29.43 22.99 -21.11
#